data_AF-A0A0J1IM30-F1
#
_entry.id   AF-A0A0J1IM30-F1
#
_cell.length_a   1.000
_cell.length_b   1.000
_cell.length_c   1.000
_cell.angle_alpha   90.00
_cell.angle_beta   90.00
_cell.angle_gamma   90.00
#
_symmetry.space_group_name_H-M   'P 1'
#
loop_
_entity.id
_entity.type
_entity.pdbx_description
1 polymer ?
#
loop_
_entity_poly.entity_id
_entity_poly.type
_entity_poly.pdbx_seq_one_letter_code
_entity_poly.pdbx_strand_id
1 'polypeptide(L)'
;MAKYEKTITGQFEEVVNHLQEDIGNSGLTMNLVDESNYISGNTNIAVRVYDKYFMRNGNRASLSLTVVGHGDNIFISAIGAGGGKGVLFNFSLGAEEDMVAIVQESIERME
;
A
#
# COMPACT_ATOMS: atom_id res chain seq x y z
N MET A 1 12.00 -1.96 5.62
CA MET A 1 11.26 -2.41 4.41
C MET A 1 10.38 -3.55 4.85
N ALA A 2 9.08 -3.41 4.61
CA ALA A 2 8.06 -4.40 4.92
C ALA A 2 7.29 -4.75 3.64
N LYS A 3 6.73 -5.96 3.59
CA LYS A 3 5.95 -6.42 2.43
C LYS A 3 4.78 -7.28 2.86
N TYR A 4 3.64 -7.07 2.23
CA TYR A 4 2.46 -7.92 2.30
C TYR A 4 2.00 -8.26 0.88
N GLU A 5 1.72 -9.54 0.64
CA GLU A 5 1.22 -10.03 -0.63
C GLU A 5 0.10 -11.02 -0.38
N LYS A 6 -1.01 -10.88 -1.12
CA LYS A 6 -2.15 -11.80 -1.01
C LYS A 6 -2.91 -11.85 -2.33
N THR A 7 -3.51 -13.00 -2.59
CA THR A 7 -4.50 -13.18 -3.66
C THR A 7 -5.87 -13.38 -3.01
N ILE A 8 -6.86 -12.65 -3.49
CA ILE A 8 -8.27 -12.78 -3.08
C ILE A 8 -9.16 -12.94 -4.32
N THR A 9 -10.42 -13.31 -4.10
CA THR A 9 -11.45 -13.26 -5.13
C THR A 9 -12.30 -11.99 -4.95
N GLY A 10 -12.56 -11.25 -6.01
CA GLY A 10 -13.37 -10.02 -5.95
C GLY A 10 -13.47 -9.27 -7.26
N GLN A 11 -14.17 -8.14 -7.25
CA GLN A 11 -14.18 -7.21 -8.38
C GLN A 11 -13.01 -6.23 -8.27
N PHE A 12 -12.19 -6.14 -9.33
CA PHE A 12 -10.95 -5.35 -9.33
C PHE A 12 -11.16 -3.90 -8.86
N GLU A 13 -12.14 -3.20 -9.42
CA GLU A 13 -12.42 -1.79 -9.08
C GLU A 13 -12.87 -1.63 -7.62
N GLU A 14 -13.67 -2.56 -7.10
CA GLU A 14 -14.12 -2.52 -5.70
C GLU A 14 -12.94 -2.67 -4.73
N VAL A 15 -12.03 -3.62 -5.01
CA VAL A 15 -10.82 -3.83 -4.20
C VAL A 15 -9.91 -2.61 -4.23
N VAL A 16 -9.68 -2.03 -5.42
CA VAL A 16 -8.83 -0.83 -5.56
C VAL A 16 -9.43 0.36 -4.80
N ASN A 17 -10.74 0.59 -4.95
CA ASN A 17 -11.44 1.70 -4.28
C ASN A 17 -11.42 1.55 -2.76
N HIS A 18 -11.71 0.35 -2.23
CA HIS A 18 -11.66 0.12 -0.79
C HIS A 18 -10.25 0.31 -0.22
N LEU A 19 -9.21 -0.21 -0.89
CA LEU A 19 -7.83 0.00 -0.47
C LEU A 19 -7.46 1.49 -0.49
N GLN A 20 -7.87 2.22 -1.51
CA GLN A 20 -7.60 3.65 -1.62
C GLN A 20 -8.28 4.45 -0.51
N GLU A 21 -9.53 4.14 -0.19
CA GLU A 21 -10.26 4.78 0.92
C GLU A 21 -9.63 4.47 2.28
N ASP A 22 -9.34 3.20 2.56
CA ASP A 22 -8.76 2.79 3.83
C ASP A 22 -7.35 3.38 4.04
N ILE A 23 -6.52 3.37 2.99
CA ILE A 23 -5.19 3.98 3.05
C ILE A 23 -5.32 5.49 3.23
N GLY A 24 -6.12 6.17 2.40
CA GLY A 24 -6.28 7.63 2.48
C GLY A 24 -6.79 8.11 3.83
N ASN A 25 -7.64 7.32 4.50
CA ASN A 25 -8.21 7.66 5.81
C ASN A 25 -7.36 7.19 7.01
N SER A 26 -6.27 6.46 6.78
CA SER A 26 -5.43 5.86 7.85
C SER A 26 -4.58 6.84 8.66
N GLY A 27 -4.52 8.12 8.28
CA GLY A 27 -3.83 9.13 9.08
C GLY A 27 -3.70 10.51 8.43
N LEU A 28 -3.54 11.53 9.28
CA LEU A 28 -3.52 12.94 8.89
C LEU A 28 -2.44 13.30 7.85
N THR A 29 -1.28 12.65 7.90
CA THR A 29 -0.15 12.92 7.01
C THR A 29 -0.03 11.92 5.86
N MET A 30 -1.02 11.04 5.69
CA MET A 30 -1.06 10.12 4.55
C MET A 30 -1.39 10.90 3.29
N ASN A 31 -0.61 10.72 2.24
CA ASN A 31 -0.81 11.39 0.97
C ASN A 31 -0.64 10.43 -0.20
N LEU A 32 -1.57 10.46 -1.15
CA LEU A 32 -1.39 9.84 -2.46
C LEU A 32 -0.39 10.70 -3.25
N VAL A 33 0.79 10.15 -3.51
CA VAL A 33 1.88 10.81 -4.24
C VAL A 33 1.63 10.73 -5.73
N ASP A 34 1.31 9.54 -6.23
CA ASP A 34 1.04 9.30 -7.64
C ASP A 34 0.25 8.00 -7.84
N GLU A 35 -0.37 7.86 -9.01
CA GLU A 35 -1.11 6.69 -9.41
C GLU A 35 -0.97 6.35 -10.89
N SER A 36 -1.18 5.08 -11.22
CA SER A 36 -1.27 4.62 -12.60
C SER A 36 -2.30 3.50 -12.71
N ASN A 37 -3.11 3.54 -13.77
CA ASN A 37 -4.03 2.48 -14.13
C ASN A 37 -3.68 2.02 -15.54
N TYR A 38 -3.47 0.73 -15.72
CA TYR A 38 -3.06 0.12 -16.99
C TYR A 38 -3.82 -1.18 -17.24
N ILE A 39 -4.15 -1.42 -18.51
CA ILE A 39 -4.83 -2.63 -18.94
C ILE A 39 -3.96 -3.35 -19.97
N SER A 40 -3.67 -4.61 -19.71
CA SER A 40 -2.90 -5.48 -20.61
C SER A 40 -3.75 -6.70 -20.99
N GLY A 41 -4.39 -6.67 -22.16
CA GLY A 41 -5.35 -7.70 -22.55
C GLY A 41 -6.53 -7.73 -21.59
N ASN A 42 -6.71 -8.85 -20.89
CA ASN A 42 -7.79 -9.03 -19.90
C ASN A 42 -7.31 -8.83 -18.45
N THR A 43 -6.14 -8.22 -18.26
CA THR A 43 -5.55 -7.98 -16.95
C THR A 43 -5.58 -6.50 -16.64
N ASN A 44 -6.24 -6.13 -15.54
CA ASN A 44 -6.24 -4.77 -15.01
C ASN A 44 -5.13 -4.62 -13.97
N ILE A 45 -4.42 -3.49 -14.00
CA ILE A 45 -3.32 -3.20 -13.09
C ILE A 45 -3.50 -1.79 -12.54
N ALA A 46 -3.52 -1.66 -11.23
CA ALA A 46 -3.51 -0.38 -10.53
C ALA A 46 -2.23 -0.29 -9.70
N VAL A 47 -1.51 0.82 -9.87
CA VAL A 47 -0.35 1.18 -9.05
C VAL A 47 -0.72 2.45 -8.30
N ARG A 48 -0.43 2.48 -7.00
CA ARG A 48 -0.58 3.66 -6.15
C ARG A 48 0.69 3.83 -5.33
N VAL A 49 1.16 5.06 -5.20
CA VAL A 49 2.29 5.41 -4.33
C VAL A 49 1.77 6.36 -3.28
N TYR A 50 1.93 6.00 -2.02
CA TYR A 50 1.61 6.85 -0.89
C TYR A 50 2.87 7.20 -0.11
N ASP A 51 2.81 8.29 0.63
CA ASP A 51 3.78 8.58 1.67
C ASP A 51 3.10 9.05 2.95
N LYS A 52 3.83 8.92 4.06
CA LYS A 52 3.38 9.33 5.38
C LYS A 52 4.57 9.83 6.19
N TYR A 53 4.41 10.98 6.83
CA TYR A 53 5.39 11.50 7.77
C TYR A 53 5.14 10.91 9.18
N PHE A 54 6.17 10.30 9.76
CA PHE A 54 6.11 9.73 11.12
C PHE A 54 6.79 10.66 12.11
N MET A 55 5.99 11.28 12.97
CA MET A 55 6.45 12.22 13.99
C MET A 55 7.43 11.58 14.99
N ARG A 56 7.23 10.30 15.33
CA ARG A 56 8.00 9.58 16.37
C ARG A 56 9.52 9.52 16.12
N ASN A 57 9.93 9.60 14.87
CA ASN A 57 11.35 9.56 14.46
C ASN A 57 11.68 10.57 13.35
N GLY A 58 10.74 11.48 13.06
CA GLY A 58 10.89 12.53 12.06
C GLY A 58 11.28 12.03 10.67
N ASN A 59 10.85 10.83 10.29
CA ASN A 59 11.11 10.23 8.98
C ASN A 59 9.86 10.33 8.08
N ARG A 60 10.03 9.98 6.80
CA ARG A 60 8.91 9.77 5.87
C ARG A 60 9.07 8.40 5.24
N ALA A 61 8.05 7.54 5.37
CA ALA A 61 8.01 6.26 4.68
C ALA A 61 7.05 6.35 3.48
N SER A 62 7.27 5.48 2.51
CA SER A 62 6.43 5.33 1.33
C SER A 62 5.80 3.95 1.29
N LEU A 63 4.61 3.86 0.72
CA LEU A 63 3.93 2.61 0.38
C LEU A 63 3.74 2.55 -1.14
N SER A 64 4.30 1.53 -1.77
CA SER A 64 3.96 1.16 -3.14
C SER A 64 2.91 0.06 -3.09
N LEU A 65 1.72 0.34 -3.60
CA LEU A 65 0.63 -0.61 -3.73
C LEU A 65 0.46 -0.97 -5.21
N THR A 66 0.49 -2.26 -5.52
CA THR A 66 0.19 -2.80 -6.84
C THR A 66 -0.96 -3.80 -6.70
N VAL A 67 -2.04 -3.57 -7.44
CA VAL A 67 -3.19 -4.48 -7.54
C VAL A 67 -3.28 -4.98 -8.97
N VAL A 68 -3.38 -6.29 -9.16
CA VAL A 68 -3.47 -6.96 -10.46
C VAL A 68 -4.72 -7.82 -10.47
N GLY A 69 -5.67 -7.51 -11.35
CA GLY A 69 -6.90 -8.28 -11.53
C GLY A 69 -6.89 -9.07 -12.84
N HIS A 70 -7.15 -10.37 -12.75
CA HIS A 70 -7.40 -11.23 -13.91
C HIS A 70 -8.68 -12.05 -13.67
N GLY A 71 -9.77 -11.64 -14.34
CA GLY A 71 -11.10 -12.14 -14.00
C GLY A 71 -11.49 -11.69 -12.58
N ASP A 72 -11.88 -12.64 -11.74
CA ASP A 72 -12.19 -12.44 -10.32
C ASP A 72 -10.98 -12.63 -9.40
N ASN A 73 -9.82 -13.05 -9.92
CA ASN A 73 -8.60 -13.23 -9.13
C ASN A 73 -7.85 -11.90 -9.02
N ILE A 74 -7.70 -11.41 -7.79
CA ILE A 74 -7.05 -10.13 -7.50
C ILE A 74 -5.78 -10.40 -6.67
N PHE A 75 -4.62 -10.16 -7.26
CA PHE A 75 -3.33 -10.18 -6.58
C PHE A 75 -3.01 -8.76 -6.07
N ILE A 76 -2.66 -8.66 -4.80
CA ILE A 76 -2.29 -7.42 -4.13
C ILE A 76 -0.84 -7.54 -3.63
N SER A 77 -0.01 -6.55 -3.91
CA SER A 77 1.34 -6.39 -3.36
C SER A 77 1.49 -5.01 -2.77
N ALA A 78 1.78 -4.96 -1.48
CA ALA A 78 2.03 -3.74 -0.72
C ALA A 78 3.46 -3.77 -0.17
N ILE A 79 4.25 -2.79 -0.53
CA ILE A 79 5.66 -2.67 -0.12
C ILE A 79 5.86 -1.33 0.57
N GLY A 80 6.19 -1.37 1.87
CA GLY A 80 6.61 -0.23 2.67
C GLY A 80 8.11 -0.02 2.60
N ALA A 81 8.56 1.20 2.33
CA ALA A 81 9.98 1.57 2.21
C ALA A 81 10.27 2.98 2.78
N GLY A 82 11.54 3.37 2.84
CA GLY A 82 11.95 4.76 3.11
C GLY A 82 11.97 5.19 4.59
N GLY A 83 11.61 4.33 5.54
CA GLY A 83 11.59 4.66 6.98
C GLY A 83 12.96 4.93 7.62
N GLY A 84 14.09 4.78 6.94
CA GLY A 84 15.42 4.98 7.53
C GLY A 84 15.88 6.45 7.51
N LYS A 85 16.22 7.03 8.66
CA LYS A 85 17.12 8.19 8.75
C LYS A 85 18.47 7.77 9.33
N GLY A 86 19.47 7.59 8.48
CA GLY A 86 20.87 7.48 8.89
C GLY A 86 21.71 6.54 8.02
N VAL A 87 22.93 6.95 7.68
CA VAL A 87 23.93 6.12 6.97
C VAL A 87 24.49 5.00 7.88
N LEU A 88 24.34 5.15 9.20
CA LEU A 88 24.95 4.27 10.22
C LEU A 88 23.94 3.39 10.99
N PHE A 89 22.69 3.83 11.15
CA PHE A 89 21.61 3.05 11.80
C PHE A 89 20.24 3.37 11.19
N ASN A 90 19.58 2.37 10.62
CA ASN A 90 18.21 2.48 10.09
C ASN A 90 17.19 2.36 11.24
N PHE A 91 16.85 3.47 11.90
CA PHE A 91 15.81 3.49 12.93
C PHE A 91 14.46 3.92 12.36
N SER A 92 13.79 3.02 11.64
CA SER A 92 12.43 3.30 11.13
C SER A 92 11.33 3.18 12.16
N LEU A 93 11.61 2.55 13.30
CA LEU A 93 10.66 2.30 14.38
C LEU A 93 9.34 1.66 13.89
N GLY A 94 9.39 0.82 12.85
CA GLY A 94 8.20 0.17 12.32
C GLY A 94 7.43 0.99 11.28
N ALA A 95 8.01 2.07 10.73
CA ALA A 95 7.28 2.96 9.82
C ALA A 95 6.83 2.24 8.55
N GLU A 96 7.67 1.36 7.98
CA GLU A 96 7.28 0.57 6.80
C GLU A 96 6.22 -0.47 7.14
N GLU A 97 6.34 -1.11 8.31
CA GLU A 97 5.40 -2.10 8.82
C GLU A 97 4.02 -1.49 9.06
N ASP A 98 3.95 -0.30 9.68
CA ASP A 98 2.69 0.42 9.90
C ASP A 98 1.99 0.77 8.57
N MET A 99 2.75 1.10 7.51
CA MET A 99 2.18 1.39 6.19
C MET A 99 1.57 0.14 5.57
N VAL A 100 2.26 -1.00 5.68
CA VAL A 100 1.84 -2.28 5.11
C VAL A 100 0.67 -2.88 5.89
N ALA A 101 0.63 -2.71 7.22
CA ALA A 101 -0.43 -3.19 8.08
C ALA A 101 -1.81 -2.63 7.68
N ILE A 102 -1.89 -1.38 7.24
CA ILE A 102 -3.14 -0.77 6.75
C ILE A 102 -3.74 -1.59 5.60
N VAL A 103 -2.90 -2.02 4.65
CA VAL A 103 -3.34 -2.85 3.52
C VAL A 103 -3.78 -4.21 4.00
N GLN A 104 -2.99 -4.85 4.87
CA GLN A 104 -3.33 -6.15 5.42
C GLN A 104 -4.69 -6.13 6.14
N GLU A 105 -4.89 -5.17 7.05
CA GLU A 105 -6.14 -5.02 7.80
C GLU A 105 -7.33 -4.69 6.88
N SER A 106 -7.11 -3.91 5.83
CA SER A 106 -8.13 -3.62 4.81
C SER A 106 -8.57 -4.89 4.10
N ILE A 107 -7.62 -5.71 3.63
CA ILE A 107 -7.93 -6.97 2.95
C ILE A 107 -8.58 -7.99 3.89
N GLU A 108 -8.15 -8.08 5.15
CA GLU A 108 -8.78 -8.95 6.15
C GLU A 108 -10.24 -8.60 6.45
N ARG A 109 -10.66 -7.35 6.23
CA ARG A 109 -12.08 -6.94 6.36
C ARG A 109 -12.94 -7.26 5.14
N MET A 110 -12.33 -7.56 3.99
CA MET A 110 -13.04 -7.88 2.74
C MET A 110 -13.36 -9.38 2.62
N GLU A 111 -12.76 -10.23 3.45
CA GLU A 111 -13.05 -11.66 3.56
C GLU A 111 -14.20 -11.94 4.54
#